data_AF-A0AAW4MYE8-F1
#
_entry.id   AF-A0AAW4MYE8-F1
#
_cell.length_a   1.000
_cell.length_b   1.000
_cell.length_c   1.000
_cell.angle_alpha   90.00
_cell.angle_beta   90.00
_cell.angle_gamma   90.00
#
_symmetry.space_group_name_H-M   'P 1'
#
loop_
_entity.id
_entity.type
_entity.pdbx_description
1 polymer ?
#
loop_
_entity_poly.entity_id
_entity_poly.type
_entity_poly.pdbx_seq_one_letter_code
_entity_poly.pdbx_strand_id
1 'polypeptide(L)'
;ANWLIIASREYFIPIVNRMHEILVEEKYLHADETPIQVLNEPGKPATSKSYMWVYSSIRESSKPIRIFEYKPDRKAENPQKFLEDFNGTLISDGYGGYNNIEDVINAYCWAHARRKFYEALPA
;
A
#
# COMPACT_ATOMS: atom_id res chain seq x y z
N ALA A 1 -21.50 -13.64 8.12
CA ALA A 1 -20.38 -12.68 8.14
C ALA A 1 -19.43 -12.87 9.34
N ASN A 2 -19.92 -13.14 10.56
CA ASN A 2 -19.04 -13.22 11.75
C ASN A 2 -17.95 -14.30 11.67
N TRP A 3 -18.26 -15.48 11.10
CA TRP A 3 -17.29 -16.57 10.95
C TRP A 3 -16.08 -16.19 10.09
N LEU A 4 -16.28 -15.38 9.04
CA LEU A 4 -15.19 -14.92 8.17
C LEU A 4 -14.30 -13.93 8.93
N ILE A 5 -14.89 -13.02 9.70
CA ILE A 5 -14.14 -12.06 10.53
C ILE A 5 -13.31 -12.80 11.58
N ILE A 6 -13.90 -13.79 12.26
CA ILE A 6 -13.20 -14.62 13.24
C ILE A 6 -12.08 -15.42 12.56
N ALA A 7 -12.38 -16.09 11.44
CA ALA A 7 -11.37 -16.86 10.72
C ALA A 7 -10.19 -15.99 10.26
N SER A 8 -10.48 -14.80 9.72
CA SER A 8 -9.44 -13.83 9.36
C SER A 8 -8.60 -13.43 10.56
N ARG A 9 -9.23 -13.11 11.70
CA ARG A 9 -8.52 -12.66 12.90
C ARG A 9 -7.65 -13.75 13.53
N GLU A 10 -8.20 -14.94 13.70
CA GLU A 10 -7.54 -16.02 14.44
C GLU A 10 -6.52 -16.78 13.59
N TYR A 11 -6.74 -16.90 12.27
CA TYR A 11 -5.90 -17.76 11.42
C TYR A 11 -5.14 -17.00 10.33
N PHE A 12 -5.69 -15.93 9.76
CA PHE A 12 -5.05 -15.23 8.63
C PHE A 12 -4.20 -14.03 9.05
N ILE A 13 -4.54 -13.30 10.12
CA ILE A 13 -3.70 -12.21 10.62
C ILE A 13 -2.28 -12.69 10.94
N PRO A 14 -2.06 -13.82 11.63
CA PRO A 14 -0.70 -14.32 11.86
C PRO A 14 0.09 -14.57 10.57
N ILE A 15 -0.59 -15.04 9.51
CA ILE A 15 0.02 -15.24 8.19
C ILE A 15 0.37 -13.90 7.55
N VAL A 16 -0.54 -12.91 7.59
CA VAL A 16 -0.31 -11.57 7.04
C VAL A 16 0.83 -10.87 7.78
N ASN A 17 0.90 -10.99 9.10
CA ASN A 17 1.99 -10.45 9.91
C ASN A 17 3.32 -11.08 9.49
N ARG A 18 3.38 -12.42 9.35
CA ARG A 18 4.59 -13.08 8.87
C ARG A 18 4.96 -12.68 7.44
N MET A 19 3.96 -12.46 6.57
CA MET A 19 4.19 -11.92 5.22
C MET A 19 4.76 -10.51 5.28
N HIS A 20 4.28 -9.66 6.19
CA HIS A 20 4.77 -8.30 6.38
C HIS A 20 6.22 -8.30 6.85
N GLU A 21 6.56 -9.08 7.88
CA GLU A 21 7.94 -9.29 8.35
C GLU A 21 8.88 -9.68 7.20
N ILE A 22 8.46 -10.65 6.36
CA ILE A 22 9.25 -11.10 5.21
C ILE A 22 9.35 -10.02 4.14
N LEU A 23 8.29 -9.23 3.94
CA LEU A 23 8.21 -8.20 2.90
C LEU A 23 9.16 -7.04 3.20
N VAL A 24 9.22 -6.57 4.45
CA VAL A 24 10.09 -5.45 4.84
C VAL A 24 11.58 -5.80 4.84
N GLU A 25 11.93 -7.10 4.77
CA GLU A 25 13.31 -7.57 4.56
C GLU A 25 13.75 -7.54 3.08
N GLU A 26 12.84 -7.34 2.12
CA GLU A 26 13.19 -7.28 0.69
C GLU A 26 13.99 -5.99 0.38
N LYS A 27 14.75 -5.98 -0.72
CA LYS A 27 15.52 -4.79 -1.13
C LYS A 27 14.70 -3.77 -1.92
N TYR A 28 13.64 -4.23 -2.58
CA TYR A 28 12.83 -3.46 -3.51
C TYR A 28 11.36 -3.77 -3.29
N LEU A 29 10.57 -2.72 -3.07
CA LEU A 29 9.13 -2.83 -2.89
C LEU A 29 8.40 -1.89 -3.85
N HIS A 30 7.17 -2.27 -4.21
CA HIS A 30 6.19 -1.37 -4.78
C HIS A 30 5.18 -0.96 -3.71
N ALA A 31 4.77 0.31 -3.75
CA ALA A 31 3.63 0.81 -2.99
C ALA A 31 2.70 1.64 -3.88
N ASP A 32 1.40 1.50 -3.69
CA ASP A 32 0.37 2.30 -4.35
C ASP A 32 -0.88 2.36 -3.47
N GLU A 33 -1.76 3.33 -3.72
CA GLU A 33 -3.00 3.47 -2.98
C GLU A 33 -4.17 3.82 -3.90
N THR A 34 -5.23 3.02 -3.82
CA THR A 34 -6.42 3.20 -4.64
C THR A 34 -7.54 3.79 -3.78
N PRO A 35 -8.18 4.90 -4.20
CA PRO A 35 -9.32 5.45 -3.50
C PRO A 35 -10.53 4.51 -3.61
N ILE A 36 -11.20 4.28 -2.48
CA ILE A 36 -12.42 3.49 -2.36
C ILE A 36 -13.48 4.25 -1.56
N GLN A 37 -14.72 3.78 -1.63
CA GLN A 37 -15.85 4.27 -0.82
C GLN A 37 -16.40 3.11 0.00
N VAL A 38 -16.65 3.36 1.28
CA VAL A 38 -17.19 2.36 2.21
C VAL A 38 -18.60 2.77 2.59
N LEU A 39 -19.58 1.90 2.27
CA LEU A 39 -21.00 2.22 2.39
C LEU A 39 -21.45 2.51 3.84
N ASN A 40 -20.84 1.85 4.82
CA ASN A 40 -21.22 1.95 6.23
C ASN A 40 -19.99 2.08 7.13
N GLU A 41 -19.19 3.11 6.89
CA GLU A 41 -18.02 3.43 7.71
C GLU A 41 -18.45 4.25 8.95
N PRO A 42 -18.10 3.83 10.18
CA PRO A 42 -18.43 4.57 11.38
C PRO A 42 -17.89 6.01 11.34
N GLY A 43 -18.76 6.99 11.54
CA GLY A 43 -18.37 8.40 11.61
C GLY A 43 -18.05 9.05 10.25
N LYS A 44 -18.38 8.40 9.13
CA LYS A 44 -18.03 8.91 7.80
C LYS A 44 -19.14 8.68 6.75
N PRO A 45 -19.51 9.70 5.94
CA PRO A 45 -20.47 9.51 4.85
C PRO A 45 -19.97 8.52 3.79
N ALA A 46 -20.89 7.74 3.20
CA ALA A 46 -20.57 6.73 2.17
C ALA A 46 -19.88 7.30 0.92
N THR A 47 -20.03 8.60 0.64
CA THR A 47 -19.38 9.29 -0.48
C THR A 47 -17.92 9.68 -0.19
N SER A 48 -17.49 9.56 1.06
CA SER A 48 -16.15 9.95 1.48
C SER A 48 -15.09 8.98 0.97
N LYS A 49 -13.91 9.50 0.65
CA LYS A 49 -12.79 8.67 0.20
C LYS A 49 -12.12 7.97 1.38
N SER A 50 -11.96 6.66 1.27
CA SER A 50 -11.03 5.83 2.03
C SER A 50 -10.04 5.22 1.05
N TYR A 51 -9.02 4.51 1.53
CA TYR A 51 -7.93 4.07 0.68
C TYR A 51 -7.60 2.60 0.96
N MET A 52 -7.39 1.85 -0.10
CA MET A 52 -6.75 0.54 -0.04
C MET A 52 -5.31 0.72 -0.49
N TRP A 53 -4.38 0.60 0.45
CA TRP A 53 -2.96 0.61 0.19
C TRP A 53 -2.52 -0.78 -0.23
N VAL A 54 -1.62 -0.88 -1.20
CA VAL A 54 -0.99 -2.14 -1.60
C VAL A 54 0.51 -2.02 -1.47
N TYR A 55 1.11 -2.98 -0.79
CA TYR A 55 2.56 -3.14 -0.70
C TYR A 55 2.92 -4.50 -1.27
N SER A 56 3.90 -4.53 -2.17
CA SER A 56 4.27 -5.77 -2.85
C SER A 56 5.75 -5.90 -3.13
N SER A 57 6.23 -7.14 -3.11
CA SER A 57 7.54 -7.49 -3.64
C SER A 57 7.60 -7.18 -5.15
N ILE A 58 8.80 -6.92 -5.65
CA ILE A 58 9.02 -6.85 -7.12
C ILE A 58 8.81 -8.22 -7.77
N ARG A 59 8.67 -8.23 -9.10
CA ARG A 59 8.41 -9.44 -9.89
C ARG A 59 9.53 -10.48 -9.74
N GLU A 60 10.76 -10.02 -9.58
CA GLU A 60 11.98 -10.82 -9.51
C GLU A 60 12.21 -11.43 -8.12
N SER A 61 11.43 -11.03 -7.11
CA SER A 61 11.54 -11.59 -5.77
C SER A 61 11.14 -13.06 -5.77
N SER A 62 11.93 -13.90 -5.09
CA SER A 62 11.59 -15.31 -4.83
C SER A 62 10.45 -15.46 -3.81
N LYS A 63 10.05 -14.36 -3.15
CA LYS A 63 9.02 -14.31 -2.10
C LYS A 63 7.84 -13.44 -2.58
N PRO A 64 6.98 -13.96 -3.45
CA PRO A 64 5.92 -13.18 -4.10
C PRO A 64 4.81 -12.78 -3.10
N ILE A 65 4.89 -11.57 -2.55
CA ILE A 65 3.97 -11.08 -1.50
C ILE A 65 3.22 -9.84 -1.99
N ARG A 66 1.92 -9.78 -1.69
CA ARG A 66 1.07 -8.59 -1.84
C ARG A 66 0.21 -8.46 -0.59
N ILE A 67 0.28 -7.33 0.07
CA ILE A 67 -0.51 -7.02 1.26
C ILE A 67 -1.38 -5.82 0.94
N PHE A 68 -2.68 -5.96 1.20
CA PHE A 68 -3.64 -4.88 1.07
C PHE A 68 -4.01 -4.37 2.47
N GLU A 69 -3.81 -3.09 2.70
CA GLU A 69 -4.13 -2.43 3.96
C GLU A 69 -5.19 -1.35 3.76
N TYR A 70 -6.35 -1.55 4.42
CA TYR A 70 -7.39 -0.55 4.46
C TYR A 70 -7.00 0.60 5.39
N LYS A 71 -7.14 1.84 4.92
CA LYS A 71 -7.05 3.06 5.73
C LYS A 71 -8.22 4.00 5.48
N PRO A 72 -8.76 4.65 6.52
CA PRO A 72 -9.86 5.61 6.39
C PRO A 72 -9.39 6.95 5.79
N ASP A 73 -8.10 7.13 5.52
CA ASP A 73 -7.55 8.36 4.97
C ASP A 73 -6.33 8.07 4.06
N ARG A 74 -5.79 9.13 3.46
CA ARG A 74 -4.57 9.09 2.63
C ARG A 74 -3.41 9.77 3.34
N LYS A 75 -3.29 9.68 4.67
CA LYS A 75 -2.20 10.36 5.38
C LYS A 75 -0.86 9.64 5.14
N ALA A 76 0.22 10.42 5.18
CA ALA A 76 1.61 9.92 5.11
C ALA A 76 1.97 8.98 6.27
N GLU A 77 1.30 9.13 7.42
CA GLU A 77 1.45 8.25 8.59
C GLU A 77 1.16 6.78 8.25
N ASN A 78 0.31 6.51 7.26
CA ASN A 78 -0.06 5.15 6.87
C ASN A 78 1.14 4.36 6.30
N PRO A 79 1.79 4.81 5.21
CA PRO A 79 2.97 4.12 4.68
C PRO A 79 4.18 4.25 5.61
N GLN A 80 4.31 5.35 6.37
CA GLN A 80 5.37 5.48 7.38
C GLN A 80 5.31 4.36 8.42
N LYS A 81 4.10 4.06 8.94
CA LYS A 81 3.93 2.98 9.90
C LYS A 81 4.12 1.61 9.27
N PHE A 82 3.60 1.38 8.07
CA PHE A 82 3.73 0.07 7.41
C PHE A 82 5.19 -0.26 7.07
N LEU A 83 5.98 0.74 6.71
CA LEU A 83 7.36 0.60 6.23
C LEU A 83 8.40 0.95 7.31
N GLU A 84 8.03 0.97 8.59
CA GLU A 84 8.91 1.43 9.68
C GLU A 84 10.22 0.61 9.79
N ASP A 85 10.16 -0.69 9.47
CA ASP A 85 11.31 -1.61 9.49
C ASP A 85 11.93 -1.84 8.09
N PHE A 86 11.43 -1.16 7.05
CA PHE A 86 11.91 -1.36 5.68
C PHE A 86 13.12 -0.47 5.38
N ASN A 87 14.23 -1.08 4.97
CA ASN A 87 15.42 -0.38 4.49
C ASN A 87 15.74 -0.84 3.06
N GLY A 88 15.46 0.03 2.09
CA GLY A 88 15.60 -0.34 0.69
C GLY A 88 15.05 0.70 -0.27
N THR A 89 14.75 0.27 -1.50
CA THR A 89 14.17 1.14 -2.53
C THR A 89 12.67 0.92 -2.65
N LEU A 90 11.89 1.99 -2.46
CA LEU A 90 10.44 2.00 -2.62
C LEU A 90 10.06 2.59 -3.98
N ILE A 91 9.31 1.84 -4.78
CA ILE A 91 8.82 2.26 -6.09
C ILE A 91 7.34 2.65 -5.97
N SER A 92 7.05 3.95 -6.04
CA SER A 92 5.68 4.50 -5.89
C SER A 92 5.26 5.36 -7.08
N ASP A 93 4.02 5.88 -7.07
CA ASP A 93 3.48 6.78 -8.09
C ASP A 93 4.01 8.23 -7.99
N GLY A 94 4.83 8.53 -6.98
CA GLY A 94 5.32 9.89 -6.69
C GLY A 94 4.42 10.70 -5.75
N TYR A 95 3.44 10.07 -5.10
CA TYR A 95 2.66 10.70 -4.04
C TYR A 95 3.58 11.15 -2.89
N GLY A 96 3.47 12.42 -2.48
CA GLY A 96 4.34 13.01 -1.46
C GLY A 96 4.26 12.36 -0.08
N GLY A 97 3.25 11.53 0.21
CA GLY A 97 3.16 10.77 1.46
C GLY A 97 4.26 9.73 1.64
N TYR A 98 4.97 9.35 0.56
CA TYR A 98 6.12 8.44 0.61
C TYR A 98 7.48 9.14 0.85
N ASN A 99 7.52 10.48 0.84
CA ASN A 99 8.80 11.22 0.82
C ASN A 99 9.58 11.17 2.14
N ASN A 100 8.90 10.97 3.27
CA ASN A 100 9.48 11.09 4.62
C ASN A 100 9.43 9.75 5.36
N ILE A 101 9.85 8.68 4.70
CA ILE A 101 10.04 7.36 5.31
C ILE A 101 11.55 7.21 5.55
N GLU A 102 11.93 6.95 6.80
CA GLU A 102 13.32 6.82 7.20
C GLU A 102 13.98 5.62 6.52
N ASP A 103 15.27 5.72 6.21
CA ASP A 103 16.06 4.65 5.58
C ASP A 103 15.53 4.10 4.23
N VAL A 104 14.65 4.85 3.56
CA VAL A 104 14.08 4.49 2.26
C VAL A 104 14.60 5.38 1.13
N ILE A 105 15.06 4.73 0.06
CA ILE A 105 15.37 5.38 -1.21
C ILE A 105 14.11 5.38 -2.08
N ASN A 106 13.62 6.56 -2.46
CA ASN A 106 12.46 6.68 -3.32
C ASN A 106 12.82 6.49 -4.80
N ALA A 107 12.08 5.62 -5.48
CA ALA A 107 12.05 5.45 -6.92
C ALA A 107 10.62 5.64 -7.45
N TYR A 108 10.49 6.09 -8.69
CA TYR A 108 9.18 6.44 -9.25
C TYR A 108 8.76 5.50 -10.37
N CYS A 109 7.51 5.07 -10.33
CA CYS A 109 6.94 4.10 -11.25
C CYS A 109 6.77 4.68 -12.65
N TRP A 110 7.44 4.07 -13.64
CA TRP A 110 7.36 4.52 -15.04
C TRP A 110 5.99 4.31 -15.67
N ALA A 111 5.20 3.34 -15.20
CA ALA A 111 3.83 3.15 -15.66
C ALA A 111 2.95 4.36 -15.29
N HIS A 112 3.13 4.91 -14.08
CA HIS A 112 2.46 6.13 -13.63
C HIS A 112 2.93 7.35 -14.41
N ALA A 113 4.25 7.51 -14.60
CA ALA A 113 4.79 8.60 -15.42
C ALA A 113 4.22 8.56 -16.86
N ARG A 114 4.22 7.39 -17.52
CA ARG A 114 3.67 7.23 -18.87
C ARG A 114 2.19 7.59 -18.95
N ARG A 115 1.38 7.22 -17.94
CA ARG A 115 -0.04 7.57 -17.88
C ARG A 115 -0.22 9.09 -17.91
N LYS A 116 0.60 9.84 -17.16
CA LYS A 116 0.55 11.31 -17.14
C LYS A 116 0.93 11.95 -18.45
N PHE A 117 1.91 11.42 -19.16
CA PHE A 117 2.22 11.89 -20.51
C PHE A 117 1.07 11.64 -21.49
N TYR A 118 0.41 10.49 -21.40
CA TYR A 118 -0.75 10.18 -22.23
C TYR A 118 -1.96 11.08 -21.91
N GLU A 119 -2.26 11.31 -20.62
CA GLU A 119 -3.33 12.21 -20.16
C GLU A 119 -3.12 13.66 -20.61
N ALA A 120 -1.88 14.07 -20.88
CA ALA A 120 -1.55 15.42 -21.34
C ALA A 120 -1.75 15.63 -22.85
N LEU A 121 -2.05 14.58 -23.62
CA LEU A 121 -2.33 14.71 -25.05
C LEU A 121 -3.65 15.49 -25.26
N PRO A 122 -3.74 16.35 -26.29
CA PRO A 122 -4.99 17.00 -26.65
C PRO A 122 -6.09 15.98 -26.95
N ALA A 123 -7.33 16.33 -26.58
CA ALA A 123 -8.52 15.56 -26.89
C ALA A 123 -8.83 15.55 -28.40
#